data_AF-A0A4S0NGT2-F1
#
_entry.id   AF-A0A4S0NGT2-F1
#
_cell.length_a   1.000
_cell.length_b   1.000
_cell.length_c   1.000
_cell.angle_alpha   90.00
_cell.angle_beta   90.00
_cell.angle_gamma   90.00
#
_symmetry.space_group_name_H-M   'P 1'
#
loop_
_entity.id
_entity.type
_entity.pdbx_description
1 polymer ?
#
loop_
_entity_poly.entity_id
_entity_poly.type
_entity_poly.pdbx_seq_one_letter_code
_entity_poly.pdbx_strand_id
1 'polypeptide(L)'
;MSAPAFTYAEACQDPDLFGPWFAADSWGVWRVIDKALFGEPLDEAELAVFTELTGRDEAPTAPVTEGWFVCGRRSGKDVKAPSGVLRRRRAHAKGIGQDVQDR
;
A
#
# COMPACT_ATOMS: atom_id res chain seq x y z
N MET A 1 14.53 -4.80 6.28
CA MET A 1 13.98 -3.53 5.77
C MET A 1 13.24 -2.88 6.94
N SER A 2 13.57 -1.64 7.34
CA SER A 2 12.78 -0.95 8.35
C SER A 2 11.41 -0.64 7.73
N ALA A 3 10.34 -1.18 8.31
CA ALA A 3 8.99 -0.78 7.96
C ALA A 3 8.85 0.76 8.16
N PRO A 4 8.04 1.45 7.35
CA PRO A 4 7.71 2.84 7.64
C PRO A 4 7.08 2.93 9.03
N ALA A 5 7.26 4.06 9.72
CA ALA A 5 6.64 4.29 11.02
C ALA A 5 5.10 4.34 10.95
N PHE A 6 4.55 4.45 9.74
CA PHE A 6 3.13 4.57 9.47
C PHE A 6 2.81 4.14 8.03
N THR A 7 1.85 3.25 7.84
CA THR A 7 1.46 2.74 6.52
C THR A 7 0.30 3.54 5.92
N TYR A 8 0.05 3.36 4.62
CA TYR A 8 -1.07 4.04 3.98
C TYR A 8 -2.43 3.46 4.43
N ALA A 9 -2.49 2.16 4.72
CA ALA A 9 -3.69 1.54 5.30
C ALA A 9 -4.01 2.13 6.68
N GLU A 10 -3.00 2.34 7.52
CA GLU A 10 -3.13 3.02 8.81
C GLU A 10 -3.58 4.49 8.64
N ALA A 11 -3.01 5.21 7.68
CA ALA A 11 -3.42 6.58 7.35
C ALA A 11 -4.90 6.70 6.96
N CYS A 12 -5.44 5.67 6.30
CA CYS A 12 -6.85 5.61 5.91
C CYS A 12 -7.79 5.35 7.09
N GLN A 13 -7.27 4.97 8.26
CA GLN A 13 -8.06 4.72 9.47
C GLN A 13 -7.85 5.78 10.55
N ASP A 14 -6.78 6.55 10.46
CA ASP A 14 -6.44 7.57 11.44
C ASP A 14 -7.40 8.78 11.40
N PRO A 15 -8.00 9.17 12.53
CA PRO A 15 -9.01 10.23 12.59
C PRO A 15 -8.46 11.62 12.25
N ASP A 16 -7.16 11.86 12.46
CA ASP A 16 -6.49 13.13 12.19
C ASP A 16 -5.94 13.22 10.75
N LEU A 17 -6.02 12.12 9.99
CA LEU A 17 -5.59 12.03 8.59
C LEU A 17 -6.79 11.77 7.66
N PHE A 18 -6.87 10.58 7.05
CA PHE A 18 -7.90 10.25 6.07
C PHE A 18 -9.08 9.48 6.66
N GLY A 19 -9.03 9.08 7.93
CA GLY A 19 -10.07 8.30 8.61
C GLY A 19 -11.49 8.82 8.40
N PRO A 20 -11.78 10.12 8.55
CA PRO A 20 -13.13 10.67 8.33
C PRO A 20 -13.66 10.43 6.91
N TRP A 21 -12.78 10.29 5.92
CA TRP A 21 -13.13 10.09 4.51
C TRP A 21 -13.37 8.60 4.17
N PHE A 22 -12.79 7.68 4.94
CA PHE A 22 -12.81 6.23 4.69
C PHE A 22 -13.45 5.41 5.82
N ALA A 23 -14.24 6.05 6.70
CA ALA A 23 -14.84 5.44 7.88
C ALA A 23 -15.88 4.35 7.60
N ALA A 24 -16.49 4.32 6.40
CA ALA A 24 -17.49 3.32 6.06
C ALA A 24 -16.87 1.93 5.81
N ASP A 25 -17.59 0.87 6.23
CA ASP A 25 -17.14 -0.53 6.08
C ASP A 25 -16.91 -0.93 4.61
N SER A 26 -17.62 -0.29 3.68
CA SER A 26 -17.46 -0.52 2.23
C SER A 26 -16.05 -0.21 1.71
N TRP A 27 -15.24 0.56 2.45
CA TRP A 27 -13.83 0.81 2.12
C TRP A 27 -12.88 -0.32 2.52
N GLY A 28 -13.37 -1.34 3.24
CA GLY A 28 -12.57 -2.49 3.69
C GLY A 28 -11.85 -3.20 2.54
N VAL A 29 -12.55 -3.43 1.43
CA VAL A 29 -11.97 -4.02 0.22
C VAL A 29 -10.78 -3.21 -0.31
N TRP A 30 -10.91 -1.88 -0.34
CA TRP A 30 -9.81 -1.03 -0.80
C TRP A 30 -8.60 -1.08 0.13
N ARG A 31 -8.81 -1.21 1.45
CA ARG A 31 -7.69 -1.35 2.41
C ARG A 31 -6.90 -2.64 2.17
N VAL A 32 -7.59 -3.75 1.88
CA VAL A 32 -6.93 -5.01 1.51
C VAL A 32 -6.10 -4.83 0.24
N ILE A 33 -6.66 -4.19 -0.79
CA ILE A 33 -5.95 -3.90 -2.02
C ILE A 33 -4.74 -3.01 -1.77
N ASP A 34 -4.84 -1.98 -0.94
CA ASP A 34 -3.70 -1.10 -0.62
C ASP A 34 -2.56 -1.85 0.02
N LYS A 35 -2.87 -2.65 1.06
CA LYS A 35 -1.88 -3.48 1.73
C LYS A 35 -1.18 -4.38 0.72
N ALA A 36 -1.92 -5.04 -0.16
CA ALA A 36 -1.35 -5.86 -1.23
C ALA A 36 -0.51 -5.06 -2.23
N LEU A 37 -0.91 -3.83 -2.58
CA LEU A 37 -0.13 -2.95 -3.48
C LEU A 37 1.18 -2.49 -2.83
N PHE A 38 1.19 -2.21 -1.53
CA PHE A 38 2.36 -1.77 -0.78
C PHE A 38 3.20 -2.92 -0.19
N GLY A 39 2.75 -4.17 -0.34
CA GLY A 39 3.43 -5.34 0.18
C GLY A 39 3.33 -5.48 1.71
N GLU A 40 2.28 -4.94 2.30
CA GLU A 40 1.95 -5.10 3.72
C GLU A 40 1.34 -6.50 3.96
N PRO A 41 1.60 -7.12 5.12
CA PRO A 41 1.00 -8.41 5.45
C PRO A 41 -0.53 -8.29 5.57
N LEU A 42 -1.23 -9.29 5.02
CA LEU A 42 -2.67 -9.48 5.17
C LEU A 42 -2.93 -10.49 6.28
N ASP A 43 -3.94 -10.25 7.11
CA ASP A 43 -4.47 -11.29 8.00
C ASP A 43 -5.33 -12.32 7.22
N GLU A 44 -5.83 -13.35 7.91
CA GLU A 44 -6.61 -14.43 7.27
C GLU A 44 -7.90 -13.93 6.60
N ALA A 45 -8.59 -12.97 7.20
CA ALA A 45 -9.82 -12.41 6.66
C ALA A 45 -9.53 -11.49 5.46
N GLU A 46 -8.47 -10.69 5.56
CA GLU A 46 -7.99 -9.84 4.47
C GLU A 46 -7.49 -10.68 3.29
N LEU A 47 -6.77 -11.78 3.56
CA LEU A 47 -6.31 -12.71 2.54
C LEU A 47 -7.51 -13.36 1.83
N ALA A 48 -8.54 -13.78 2.56
CA ALA A 48 -9.76 -14.33 1.94
C ALA A 48 -10.41 -13.33 0.95
N VAL A 49 -10.50 -12.05 1.33
CA VAL A 49 -10.98 -10.99 0.44
C VAL A 49 -10.05 -10.80 -0.77
N PHE A 50 -8.74 -10.78 -0.55
CA PHE A 50 -7.76 -10.66 -1.63
C PHE A 50 -7.86 -11.82 -2.63
N THR A 51 -8.00 -13.06 -2.13
CA THR A 51 -8.15 -14.27 -2.93
C THR A 51 -9.46 -14.25 -3.71
N GLU A 52 -10.57 -13.84 -3.09
CA GLU A 52 -11.86 -13.68 -3.79
C GLU A 52 -11.75 -12.70 -4.97
N LEU A 53 -11.04 -11.58 -4.79
CA LEU A 53 -10.93 -10.53 -5.80
C LEU A 53 -9.93 -10.84 -6.91
N THR A 54 -8.84 -11.54 -6.59
CA THR A 54 -7.71 -11.71 -7.51
C THR A 54 -7.53 -13.14 -8.01
N GLY A 55 -8.14 -14.13 -7.35
CA GLY A 55 -7.91 -15.56 -7.58
C GLY A 55 -6.52 -16.04 -7.15
N ARG A 56 -5.79 -15.28 -6.33
CA ARG A 56 -4.43 -15.61 -5.88
C ARG A 56 -4.44 -16.00 -4.41
N ASP A 57 -3.72 -17.08 -4.09
CA ASP A 57 -3.60 -17.57 -2.72
C ASP A 57 -2.50 -16.86 -1.91
N GLU A 58 -1.59 -16.17 -2.61
CA GLU A 58 -0.48 -15.43 -2.00
C GLU A 58 -0.51 -13.96 -2.41
N ALA A 59 -0.50 -13.07 -1.41
CA ALA A 59 -0.40 -11.63 -1.61
C ALA A 59 1.07 -11.19 -1.85
N PRO A 60 1.30 -10.10 -2.60
CA PRO A 60 2.65 -9.55 -2.75
C PRO A 60 3.26 -9.21 -1.38
N THR A 61 4.51 -9.61 -1.17
CA THR A 61 5.28 -9.30 0.05
C THR A 61 6.19 -8.08 -0.11
N ALA A 62 6.09 -7.41 -1.26
CA ALA A 62 6.84 -6.20 -1.61
C ALA A 62 5.96 -5.27 -2.45
N PRO A 63 6.20 -3.95 -2.41
CA PRO A 63 5.42 -3.00 -3.19
C PRO A 63 5.43 -3.34 -4.69
N VAL A 64 4.25 -3.39 -5.30
CA VAL A 64 4.12 -3.61 -6.74
C VAL A 64 4.48 -2.35 -7.51
N THR A 65 4.98 -2.50 -8.73
CA THR A 65 5.24 -1.36 -9.62
C THR A 65 3.99 -0.84 -10.30
N GLU A 66 3.03 -1.74 -10.56
CA GLU A 66 1.79 -1.45 -11.28
C GLU A 66 0.67 -2.38 -10.79
N GLY A 67 -0.56 -1.86 -10.75
CA GLY A 67 -1.77 -2.61 -10.41
C GLY A 67 -2.87 -2.35 -11.44
N TRP A 68 -3.57 -3.40 -11.87
CA TRP A 68 -4.61 -3.33 -12.89
C TRP A 68 -5.97 -3.62 -12.25
N PHE A 69 -6.93 -2.74 -12.48
CA PHE A 69 -8.24 -2.81 -11.84
C PHE A 69 -9.37 -2.69 -12.86
N VAL A 70 -10.28 -3.66 -12.85
CA VAL A 70 -11.55 -3.57 -13.57
C VAL A 70 -12.63 -3.19 -12.56
N CYS A 71 -13.03 -1.93 -12.57
CA CYS A 71 -13.95 -1.38 -11.57
C CYS A 71 -15.25 -0.86 -12.20
N GLY A 72 -16.38 -1.23 -11.60
CA GLY A 72 -17.70 -0.70 -11.97
C GLY A 72 -17.92 0.75 -11.52
N ARG A 73 -19.06 1.32 -11.92
CA ARG A 73 -19.49 2.67 -11.52
C ARG A 73 -19.73 2.75 -10.00
N ARG A 74 -19.32 3.87 -9.38
CA ARG A 74 -19.39 4.12 -7.91
C ARG A 74 -18.53 3.19 -7.05
N SER A 75 -17.47 2.61 -7.63
CA SER A 75 -16.48 1.81 -6.92
C SER A 75 -15.51 2.62 -6.03
N GLY A 76 -15.59 3.96 -6.05
CA GLY A 76 -14.68 4.81 -5.26
C GLY A 76 -13.27 4.94 -5.84
N LYS A 77 -12.97 4.35 -7.00
CA LYS A 77 -11.63 4.40 -7.64
C LYS A 77 -11.11 5.83 -7.86
N ASP A 78 -12.00 6.77 -8.14
CA ASP A 78 -11.64 8.17 -8.42
C ASP A 78 -11.22 8.91 -7.15
N VAL A 79 -11.65 8.44 -5.98
CA VAL A 79 -11.18 8.91 -4.67
C VAL A 79 -9.91 8.17 -4.28
N LYS A 80 -9.86 6.86 -4.56
CA LYS A 80 -8.77 6.01 -4.09
C LYS A 80 -7.45 6.23 -4.80
N ALA A 81 -7.46 6.19 -6.14
CA ALA A 81 -6.27 6.34 -6.96
C ALA A 81 -5.42 7.59 -6.64
N PRO A 82 -6.00 8.80 -6.47
CA PRO A 82 -5.20 9.98 -6.11
C PRO A 82 -4.70 9.95 -4.66
N SER A 83 -5.47 9.40 -3.72
CA SER A 83 -5.07 9.36 -2.30
C SER A 83 -3.88 8.42 -2.03
N GLY A 84 -3.68 7.39 -2.86
CA GLY A 84 -2.57 6.45 -2.76
C GLY A 84 -1.24 6.94 -3.37
N VAL A 85 -1.18 8.15 -3.94
CA VAL A 85 0.07 8.73 -4.47
C VAL A 85 0.95 9.21 -3.31
N LEU A 86 1.62 8.27 -2.66
CA LEU A 86 2.80 8.54 -1.84
C LEU A 86 3.99 7.85 -2.50
N ARG A 87 4.47 8.42 -3.61
CA ARG A 87 5.65 7.88 -4.29
C ARG A 87 6.90 8.14 -3.45
N ARG A 88 7.33 7.13 -2.69
CA ARG A 88 8.67 7.09 -2.10
C ARG A 88 9.67 7.24 -3.25
N ARG A 89 10.36 8.38 -3.35
CA ARG A 89 11.56 8.47 -4.20
C ARG A 89 12.50 7.38 -3.69
N ARG A 90 12.84 6.40 -4.54
CA ARG A 90 13.96 5.50 -4.25
C ARG A 90 15.17 6.40 -3.98
N ALA A 91 15.66 6.40 -2.74
CA ALA A 91 16.97 6.95 -2.48
C ALA A 91 17.95 6.10 -3.29
N HIS A 92 18.53 6.71 -4.33
CA HIS A 92 19.61 6.08 -5.07
C HIS A 92 20.84 6.17 -4.17
N ALA A 93 21.03 5.17 -3.32
CA ALA A 93 22.26 5.04 -2.53
C ALA A 93 23.39 4.64 -3.49
N LYS A 94 23.95 5.63 -4.20
CA LYS A 94 25.28 5.50 -4.79
C LYS A 94 26.26 5.66 -3.65
N GLY A 95 26.81 4.55 -3.17
CA GLY A 95 27.96 4.57 -2.28
C GLY A 95 29.13 5.21 -3.00
N ILE A 96 29.50 6.42 -2.56
CA ILE A 96 30.81 7.02 -2.83
C ILE A 96 31.29 7.65 -1.53
N GLY A 97 32.50 7.30 -1.09
CA GLY A 97 33.22 8.01 -0.04
C GLY A 97 33.42 7.25 1.27
N GLN A 98 34.11 6.11 1.23
CA GLN A 98 35.06 5.74 2.28
C GLN A 98 36.23 5.01 1.61
N ASP A 99 37.22 5.78 1.15
CA ASP A 99 38.60 5.32 1.02
C ASP A 99 39.49 6.53 0.75
N VAL A 100 40.08 7.09 1.81
CA VAL A 100 41.32 7.88 1.85
C VAL A 100 41.47 8.39 3.30
N GLN A 101 41.75 7.46 4.20
CA GLN A 101 42.49 7.71 5.43
C GLN A 101 43.33 6.46 5.69
N ASP A 102 44.40 6.31 4.91
CA ASP A 102 45.68 5.74 5.29
C ASP A 102 46.51 5.61 4.01
N ARG A 103 47.49 6.52 3.84
CA ARG A 103 48.84 6.34 3.26
C ARG A 103 49.46 7.70 2.96
#